data_AF-A0A1V2UI18-F1
#
_entry.id   AF-A0A1V2UI18-F1
#
_cell.length_a   1.000
_cell.length_b   1.000
_cell.length_c   1.000
_cell.angle_alpha   90.00
_cell.angle_beta   90.00
_cell.angle_gamma   90.00
#
_symmetry.space_group_name_H-M   'P 1'
#
loop_
_entity.id
_entity.type
_entity.pdbx_description
1 polymer ?
#
loop_
_entity_poly.entity_id
_entity_poly.type
_entity_poly.pdbx_seq_one_letter_code
_entity_poly.pdbx_strand_id
1 'polypeptide(L)'
;MNPVDRLDRLSEKVTQTFDPDFIFLIRPEKIQHFPARNWSRDEKLAEIKKRLDHSLMTMQWQGHEVIYSPELVTFALLPKNN
;
A
#
# COMPACT_ATOMS: atom_id res chain seq x y z
N MET A 1 -8.68 -9.37 8.56
CA MET A 1 -9.45 -8.84 7.41
C MET A 1 -8.53 -8.82 6.21
N ASN A 2 -8.96 -9.32 5.05
CA ASN A 2 -8.09 -9.39 3.88
C ASN A 2 -7.90 -7.98 3.29
N PRO A 3 -6.67 -7.51 3.02
CA PRO A 3 -6.42 -6.20 2.42
C PRO A 3 -7.12 -6.00 1.08
N VAL A 4 -7.31 -7.07 0.29
CA VAL A 4 -8.04 -7.02 -1.00
C VAL A 4 -9.49 -6.61 -0.82
N ASP A 5 -10.22 -7.27 0.10
CA ASP A 5 -11.62 -6.94 0.37
C ASP A 5 -11.80 -5.47 0.78
N ARG A 6 -10.78 -4.86 1.39
CA ARG A 6 -10.81 -3.43 1.72
C ARG A 6 -10.57 -2.56 0.49
N LEU A 7 -9.63 -2.94 -0.37
CA LEU A 7 -9.31 -2.25 -1.62
C LEU A 7 -10.48 -2.30 -2.60
N ASP A 8 -11.14 -3.45 -2.75
CA ASP A 8 -12.32 -3.60 -3.63
C ASP A 8 -13.54 -2.81 -3.12
N ARG A 9 -13.57 -2.45 -1.83
CA ARG A 9 -14.59 -1.56 -1.25
C ARG A 9 -14.25 -0.08 -1.42
N LEU A 10 -13.05 0.27 -1.86
CA LEU A 10 -12.73 1.66 -2.17
C LEU A 10 -13.49 2.09 -3.42
N SER A 11 -13.94 3.35 -3.44
CA SER A 11 -14.56 3.91 -4.63
C SER A 11 -13.54 4.03 -5.75
N GLU A 12 -14.00 3.87 -7.00
CA GLU A 12 -13.14 4.00 -8.19
C GLU A 12 -12.37 5.32 -8.26
N LYS A 13 -12.92 6.41 -7.71
CA LYS A 13 -12.20 7.69 -7.60
C LYS A 13 -10.93 7.59 -6.76
N VAL A 14 -10.96 6.82 -5.67
CA VAL A 14 -9.80 6.64 -4.79
C VAL A 14 -8.73 5.82 -5.51
N THR A 15 -9.15 4.74 -6.19
CA THR A 15 -8.23 3.85 -6.90
C THR A 15 -7.58 4.53 -8.11
N GLN A 16 -8.31 5.43 -8.78
CA GLN A 16 -7.77 6.28 -9.85
C GLN A 16 -6.80 7.36 -9.36
N THR A 17 -6.79 7.66 -8.06
CA THR A 17 -5.86 8.64 -7.46
C THR A 17 -4.52 8.00 -7.07
N PHE A 18 -4.38 6.68 -7.22
CA PHE A 18 -3.15 5.97 -6.86
C PHE A 18 -2.05 6.22 -7.89
N ASP A 19 -1.16 7.15 -7.54
CA ASP A 19 -0.05 7.56 -8.37
C ASP A 19 1.28 6.90 -7.93
N PRO A 20 2.09 6.36 -8.85
CA PRO A 20 3.33 5.65 -8.55
C PRO A 20 4.39 6.47 -7.81
N ASP A 21 4.31 7.80 -7.86
CA ASP A 21 5.18 8.69 -7.08
C ASP A 21 4.83 8.69 -5.58
N PHE A 22 3.75 8.02 -5.18
CA PHE A 22 3.30 7.95 -3.79
C PHE A 22 3.19 6.51 -3.28
N ILE A 23 3.38 6.34 -1.98
CA ILE A 23 3.04 5.12 -1.25
C ILE A 23 1.80 5.42 -0.42
N PHE A 24 0.83 4.52 -0.47
CA PHE A 24 -0.44 4.66 0.24
C PHE A 24 -0.49 3.70 1.43
N LEU A 25 -0.47 4.21 2.66
CA LEU A 25 -0.78 3.43 3.87
C LEU A 25 -2.27 3.48 4.16
N ILE A 26 -2.93 2.34 3.99
CA ILE A 26 -4.36 2.19 4.22
C ILE A 26 -4.56 1.62 5.62
N ARG A 27 -5.17 2.43 6.48
CA ARG A 27 -5.60 2.06 7.84
C ARG A 27 -7.13 1.91 7.87
N PRO A 28 -7.70 1.27 8.91
CA PRO A 28 -9.16 1.14 9.02
C PRO A 28 -9.88 2.48 8.96
N GLU A 29 -9.34 3.50 9.62
CA GLU A 29 -9.98 4.81 9.78
C GLU A 29 -9.57 5.83 8.72
N LYS A 30 -8.39 5.69 8.10
CA LYS A 30 -7.85 6.67 7.16
C LYS A 30 -6.86 6.09 6.18
N ILE A 31 -6.74 6.75 5.03
CA ILE A 31 -5.68 6.52 4.06
C ILE A 31 -4.66 7.63 4.21
N GLN A 32 -3.41 7.27 4.45
CA GLN A 32 -2.27 8.18 4.41
C GLN A 32 -1.49 7.92 3.15
N HIS A 33 -0.93 8.97 2.56
CA HIS A 33 0.00 8.86 1.44
C HIS A 33 1.27 9.64 1.77
N PHE A 34 2.39 9.20 1.21
CA PHE A 34 3.67 9.90 1.35
C PHE A 34 4.39 9.90 0.01
N PRO A 35 5.06 11.01 -0.30
CA PRO A 35 5.84 11.11 -1.53
C PRO A 35 7.02 10.13 -1.44
N ALA A 36 7.11 9.26 -2.43
CA ALA A 36 8.20 8.32 -2.63
C ALA A 36 8.69 8.40 -4.09
N ARG A 37 8.66 9.63 -4.62
CA ARG A 37 9.13 9.98 -5.96
C ARG A 37 10.61 9.67 -6.04
N ASN A 38 11.03 8.98 -7.10
CA ASN A 38 12.38 8.43 -7.28
C ASN A 38 12.83 7.37 -6.26
N TRP A 39 11.97 6.88 -5.37
CA TRP A 39 12.37 5.79 -4.48
C TRP A 39 12.32 4.46 -5.22
N SER A 40 13.38 3.68 -5.08
CA SER A 40 13.44 2.30 -5.54
C SER A 40 12.46 1.43 -4.76
N ARG A 41 11.99 0.33 -5.34
CA ARG A 41 11.09 -0.61 -4.67
C ARG A 41 11.63 -1.03 -3.29
N ASP A 42 12.92 -1.31 -3.19
CA ASP A 42 13.59 -1.66 -1.92
C ASP A 42 13.55 -0.52 -0.89
N GLU A 43 13.69 0.74 -1.30
CA GLU A 43 13.59 1.89 -0.40
C GLU A 43 12.17 2.06 0.13
N LYS A 44 11.18 1.91 -0.77
CA LYS A 44 9.76 1.93 -0.41
C LYS A 44 9.44 0.80 0.59
N LEU A 45 9.92 -0.42 0.32
CA LEU A 45 9.77 -1.59 1.20
C LEU A 45 10.46 -1.39 2.55
N ALA A 46 11.68 -0.84 2.57
CA ALA A 46 12.41 -0.59 3.80
C ALA A 46 11.68 0.39 4.72
N GLU A 47 11.12 1.46 4.16
CA GLU A 47 10.30 2.42 4.91
C GLU A 47 9.00 1.80 5.43
N ILE A 48 8.32 1.01 4.59
CA ILE A 48 7.10 0.29 4.99
C ILE A 48 7.43 -0.69 6.13
N LYS A 49 8.57 -1.39 6.05
CA LYS A 49 9.07 -2.29 7.10
C LYS A 49 9.37 -1.57 8.40
N LYS A 50 10.00 -0.39 8.35
CA LYS A 50 10.22 0.46 9.53
C LYS A 50 8.92 0.93 10.19
N ARG A 51 7.83 1.09 9.43
CA ARG A 51 6.55 1.58 9.96
C ARG A 51 5.62 0.49 10.45
N LEU A 52 5.67 -0.68 9.82
CA LEU A 52 4.84 -1.82 10.17
C LEU A 52 5.53 -2.74 11.18
N ASP A 53 6.86 -2.75 11.32
CA ASP A 53 7.63 -3.48 12.35
C ASP A 53 7.28 -4.99 12.52
N HIS A 54 6.65 -5.60 11.50
CA HIS A 54 6.13 -6.97 11.54
C HIS A 54 6.48 -7.73 10.26
N SER A 55 6.18 -9.03 10.25
CA SER A 55 6.32 -9.90 9.07
C SER A 55 5.48 -9.37 7.91
N LEU A 56 6.17 -8.76 6.93
CA LEU A 56 5.54 -8.22 5.74
C LEU A 56 5.37 -9.30 4.68
N MET A 57 4.14 -9.44 4.22
CA MET A 57 3.75 -10.21 3.06
C MET A 57 3.42 -9.26 1.91
N THR A 58 3.75 -9.67 0.70
CA THR A 58 3.45 -8.90 -0.51
C THR A 58 2.48 -9.68 -1.38
N MET A 59 1.53 -8.99 -1.97
CA MET A 59 0.59 -9.57 -2.92
C MET A 59 0.27 -8.56 -4.02
N GLN A 60 -0.36 -9.02 -5.11
CA GLN A 60 -0.77 -8.14 -6.19
C GLN A 60 -2.29 -7.93 -6.19
N TRP A 61 -2.71 -6.70 -6.47
CA TRP A 61 -4.11 -6.31 -6.62
C TRP A 61 -4.24 -5.32 -7.77
N GLN A 62 -5.00 -5.68 -8.82
CA GLN A 62 -5.18 -4.87 -10.04
C GLN A 62 -3.87 -4.36 -10.67
N GLY A 63 -2.78 -5.12 -10.52
CA GLY A 63 -1.44 -4.74 -10.98
C GLY A 63 -0.66 -3.86 -9.99
N HIS A 64 -1.29 -3.33 -8.95
CA HIS A 64 -0.63 -2.69 -7.81
C HIS A 64 -0.04 -3.73 -6.87
N GLU A 65 1.05 -3.38 -6.19
CA GLU A 65 1.66 -4.22 -5.17
C GLU A 65 1.15 -3.80 -3.79
N VAL A 66 0.62 -4.76 -3.04
CA VAL A 66 0.07 -4.55 -1.71
C VAL A 66 0.95 -5.25 -0.70
N ILE A 67 1.48 -4.49 0.25
CA ILE A 67 2.32 -4.98 1.32
C ILE A 67 1.53 -4.93 2.61
N TYR A 68 1.30 -6.07 3.24
CA TYR A 68 0.48 -6.18 4.44
C TYR A 68 1.17 -7.09 5.45
N SER A 69 0.72 -7.03 6.70
CA SER A 69 1.12 -8.01 7.70
C SER A 69 -0.14 -8.72 8.22
N PRO A 70 -0.16 -10.05 8.37
CA PRO A 70 -1.32 -10.76 8.90
C PRO A 70 -1.67 -10.35 10.34
N GLU A 71 -0.69 -9.79 11.07
CA GLU A 71 -0.85 -9.31 12.44
C GLU A 71 -1.40 -7.88 12.51
N LEU A 72 -1.37 -7.14 11.40
CA LEU A 72 -1.77 -5.74 11.35
C LEU A 72 -2.99 -5.51 10.46
N VAL A 73 -3.86 -4.63 10.94
CA VAL A 73 -5.01 -4.11 10.17
C VAL A 73 -4.61 -3.03 9.16
N THR A 74 -3.34 -2.60 9.19
CA THR A 74 -2.78 -1.59 8.29
C THR A 74 -1.97 -2.27 7.20
N PHE A 75 -2.11 -1.80 5.97
CA PHE A 75 -1.34 -2.27 4.82
C PHE A 75 -0.91 -1.10 3.95
N ALA A 76 0.16 -1.29 3.20
CA ALA A 76 0.66 -0.35 2.21
C ALA A 76 0.28 -0.80 0.80
N LEU A 77 -0.02 0.15 -0.07
CA LEU A 77 -0.25 -0.04 -1.50
C LEU A 77 0.78 0.78 -2.27
N LEU A 78 1.47 0.08 -3.16
CA LEU A 78 2.43 0.58 -4.12
C LEU A 78 1.78 0.57 -5.50
N PRO A 79 1.53 1.74 -6.08
CA PRO A 79 0.93 1.78 -7.38
C PRO A 79 1.88 1.24 -8.45
N LYS A 80 1.31 0.64 -9.50
CA LYS A 80 2.09 0.15 -10.64
C LYS A 80 2.60 1.37 -11.41
N ASN A 81 3.86 1.36 -11.84
CA ASN A 81 4.30 2.28 -12.89
C ASN A 81 3.58 1.86 -14.18
N ASN A 82 2.72 2.74 -14.69
CA ASN A 82 2.08 2.55 -15.99
C ASN A 82 3.09 2.79 -17.12
#